data_AF-A0AAV3Q9J6-F1
#
_entry.id   AF-A0AAV3Q9J6-F1
#
_cell.length_a   1.000
_cell.length_b   1.000
_cell.length_c   1.000
_cell.angle_alpha   90.00
_cell.angle_beta   90.00
_cell.angle_gamma   90.00
#
_symmetry.space_group_name_H-M   'P 1'
#
loop_
_entity.id
_entity.type
_entity.pdbx_description
1 polymer ?
#
loop_
_entity_poly.entity_id
_entity_poly.type
_entity_poly.pdbx_seq_one_letter_code
_entity_poly.pdbx_strand_id
1 'polypeptide(L)'
;MLAKMGQVEAEKSVAIHEAELQKLVETMNALTKYEIKVHEANLELYKKHMNVEAQRMSADAQLYSRQQEAEAELFAKRKETEAKDYHVRTLLSSLGGNYNALRDLMMIDGGLFQDLARTNAQALDGLQPKISIWRNGDGGSSENVLEGGSVGAAVKEVASVYRALPPLFQAVHEQTGIQPSSWLGGLTNAATTS
;
A
#
# COMPACT_ATOMS: atom_id res chain seq x y z
N MET A 1 -103.30 -40.58 37.33
CA MET A 1 -101.86 -40.90 37.48
C MET A 1 -101.18 -41.21 36.14
N LEU A 2 -101.77 -42.02 35.26
CA LEU A 2 -101.19 -42.41 33.96
C LEU A 2 -100.76 -41.24 33.05
N ALA A 3 -101.59 -40.20 32.88
CA ALA A 3 -101.24 -39.04 32.04
C ALA A 3 -100.05 -38.22 32.59
N LYS A 4 -99.89 -38.18 33.91
CA LYS A 4 -98.74 -37.50 34.55
C LYS A 4 -97.45 -38.32 34.40
N MET A 5 -97.52 -39.65 34.40
CA MET A 5 -96.35 -40.51 34.14
C MET A 5 -95.83 -40.37 32.71
N GLY A 6 -96.73 -40.35 31.71
CA GLY A 6 -96.33 -40.17 30.31
C GLY A 6 -95.68 -38.80 30.01
N GLN A 7 -96.12 -37.73 30.68
CA GLN A 7 -95.46 -36.42 30.59
C GLN A 7 -94.05 -36.44 31.19
N VAL A 8 -93.89 -37.05 32.37
CA VAL A 8 -92.57 -37.14 33.04
C VAL A 8 -91.59 -37.98 32.23
N GLU A 9 -92.04 -39.05 31.57
CA GLU A 9 -91.19 -39.86 30.68
C GLU A 9 -90.76 -39.09 29.42
N ALA A 10 -91.68 -38.35 28.80
CA ALA A 10 -91.37 -37.49 27.67
C ALA A 10 -90.37 -36.39 28.06
N GLU A 11 -90.59 -35.71 29.18
CA GLU A 11 -89.65 -34.71 29.73
C GLU A 11 -88.27 -35.30 29.99
N LYS A 12 -88.20 -36.52 30.54
CA LYS A 12 -86.92 -37.21 30.78
C LYS A 12 -86.20 -37.57 29.47
N SER A 13 -86.92 -38.00 28.43
CA SER A 13 -86.32 -38.26 27.10
C SER A 13 -85.80 -36.99 26.44
N VAL A 14 -86.52 -35.87 26.57
CA VAL A 14 -86.10 -34.55 26.07
C VAL A 14 -84.85 -34.09 26.80
N ALA A 15 -84.80 -34.24 28.12
CA ALA A 15 -83.62 -33.89 28.92
C ALA A 15 -82.39 -34.73 28.56
N ILE A 16 -82.56 -36.02 28.26
CA ILE A 16 -81.46 -36.89 27.81
C ILE A 16 -80.93 -36.41 26.45
N HIS A 17 -81.81 -36.15 25.49
CA HIS A 17 -81.41 -35.65 24.18
C HIS A 17 -80.77 -34.26 24.25
N GLU A 18 -81.25 -33.38 25.10
CA GLU A 18 -80.65 -32.06 25.32
C GLU A 18 -79.25 -32.17 25.93
N ALA A 19 -79.05 -33.07 26.89
CA ALA A 19 -77.74 -33.35 27.47
C ALA A 19 -76.76 -33.97 26.45
N GLU A 20 -77.24 -34.86 25.59
CA GLU A 20 -76.46 -35.40 24.46
C GLU A 20 -76.05 -34.30 23.48
N LEU A 21 -76.98 -33.39 23.16
CA LEU A 21 -76.73 -32.26 22.27
C LEU A 21 -75.70 -31.31 22.87
N GLN A 22 -75.81 -30.98 24.16
CA GLN A 22 -74.84 -30.14 24.87
C GLN A 22 -73.45 -30.76 24.84
N LYS A 23 -73.34 -32.07 25.11
CA LYS A 23 -72.07 -32.79 25.04
C LYS A 23 -71.47 -32.75 23.62
N LEU A 24 -72.29 -32.89 22.58
CA LEU A 24 -71.84 -32.77 21.19
C LEU A 24 -71.34 -31.35 20.86
N VAL A 25 -72.05 -30.33 21.34
CA VAL A 25 -71.65 -28.92 21.16
C VAL A 25 -70.31 -28.66 21.85
N GLU A 26 -70.11 -29.18 23.07
CA GLU A 26 -68.85 -29.06 23.79
C GLU A 26 -67.69 -29.77 23.08
N THR A 27 -67.91 -30.99 22.57
CA THR A 27 -66.88 -31.72 21.82
C THR A 27 -66.55 -31.03 20.51
N MET A 28 -67.55 -30.55 19.76
CA MET A 28 -67.34 -29.78 18.53
C MET A 28 -66.61 -28.46 18.80
N ASN A 29 -66.96 -27.75 19.87
CA ASN A 29 -66.26 -26.53 20.28
C ASN A 29 -64.82 -26.80 20.73
N ALA A 30 -64.56 -27.95 21.37
CA ALA A 30 -63.21 -28.35 21.75
C ALA A 30 -62.35 -28.71 20.53
N LEU A 31 -62.91 -29.46 19.57
CA LEU A 31 -62.23 -29.83 18.33
C LEU A 31 -61.90 -28.60 17.48
N THR A 32 -62.86 -27.71 17.26
CA THR A 32 -62.64 -26.46 16.49
C THR A 32 -61.56 -25.58 17.11
N LYS A 33 -61.55 -25.42 18.44
CA LYS A 33 -60.48 -24.70 19.15
C LYS A 33 -59.11 -25.35 18.94
N TYR A 34 -59.04 -26.67 18.97
CA TYR A 34 -57.80 -27.40 18.72
C TYR A 34 -57.32 -27.21 17.28
N GLU A 35 -58.22 -27.33 16.30
CA GLU A 35 -57.91 -27.13 14.88
C GLU A 35 -57.39 -25.71 14.62
N ILE A 36 -58.05 -24.69 15.16
CA ILE A 36 -57.60 -23.29 15.03
C ILE A 36 -56.19 -23.13 15.60
N LYS A 37 -55.93 -23.65 16.81
CA LYS A 37 -54.62 -23.54 17.45
C LYS A 37 -53.51 -24.24 16.67
N VAL A 38 -53.80 -25.42 16.12
CA VAL A 38 -52.86 -26.13 15.23
C VAL A 38 -52.61 -25.32 13.97
N HIS A 39 -53.66 -24.75 13.38
CA HIS A 39 -53.55 -23.97 12.16
C HIS A 39 -52.73 -22.68 12.38
N GLU A 40 -52.94 -21.98 13.50
CA GLU A 40 -52.17 -20.82 13.91
C GLU A 40 -50.69 -21.16 14.11
N ALA A 41 -50.40 -22.23 14.87
CA ALA A 41 -49.02 -22.69 15.09
C ALA A 41 -48.31 -23.03 13.77
N ASN A 42 -48.99 -23.73 12.87
CA ASN A 42 -48.46 -24.05 11.53
C ASN A 42 -48.20 -22.78 10.70
N LEU A 43 -49.09 -21.79 10.80
CA LEU A 43 -48.96 -20.53 10.06
C LEU A 43 -47.79 -19.69 10.61
N GLU A 44 -47.56 -19.70 11.91
CA GLU A 44 -46.37 -19.09 12.53
C GLU A 44 -45.08 -19.79 12.10
N LEU A 45 -45.06 -21.13 12.10
CA LEU A 45 -43.91 -21.89 11.64
C LEU A 45 -43.60 -21.60 10.17
N TYR A 46 -44.64 -21.54 9.32
CA TYR A 46 -44.50 -21.19 7.92
C TYR A 46 -43.92 -19.77 7.73
N LYS A 47 -44.44 -18.78 8.46
CA LYS A 47 -43.91 -17.41 8.44
C LYS A 47 -42.44 -17.36 8.85
N LYS A 48 -42.06 -18.08 9.91
CA LYS A 48 -40.66 -18.17 10.36
C LYS A 48 -39.77 -18.80 9.29
N HIS A 49 -40.21 -19.89 8.66
CA HIS A 49 -39.47 -20.53 7.58
C HIS A 49 -39.25 -19.56 6.41
N MET A 50 -40.32 -18.91 5.93
CA MET A 50 -40.24 -17.94 4.83
C MET A 50 -39.30 -16.78 5.15
N ASN A 51 -39.31 -16.27 6.39
CA ASN A 51 -38.40 -15.20 6.80
C ASN A 51 -36.93 -15.65 6.80
N VAL A 52 -36.64 -16.85 7.31
CA VAL A 52 -35.28 -17.41 7.29
C VAL A 52 -34.82 -17.62 5.86
N GLU A 53 -35.69 -18.15 5.00
CA GLU A 53 -35.40 -18.36 3.59
C GLU A 53 -35.15 -17.04 2.86
N ALA A 54 -35.97 -16.02 3.10
CA ALA A 54 -35.79 -14.68 2.55
C ALA A 54 -34.47 -14.04 3.01
N GLN A 55 -34.12 -14.18 4.30
CA GLN A 55 -32.85 -13.70 4.83
C GLN A 55 -31.66 -14.41 4.20
N ARG A 56 -31.75 -15.74 4.03
CA ARG A 56 -30.73 -16.54 3.37
C ARG A 56 -30.55 -16.12 1.91
N MET A 57 -31.64 -16.01 1.15
CA MET A 57 -31.59 -15.55 -0.23
C MET A 57 -30.99 -14.14 -0.35
N SER A 58 -31.36 -13.23 0.56
CA SER A 58 -30.77 -11.89 0.59
C SER A 58 -29.28 -11.91 0.91
N ALA A 59 -28.83 -12.75 1.85
CA ALA A 59 -27.42 -12.89 2.19
C ALA A 59 -26.63 -13.50 1.03
N ASP A 60 -27.15 -14.56 0.42
CA ASP A 60 -26.54 -15.23 -0.73
C ASP A 60 -26.42 -14.27 -1.93
N ALA A 61 -27.46 -13.46 -2.19
CA ALA A 61 -27.42 -12.43 -3.24
C ALA A 61 -26.35 -11.35 -2.98
N GLN A 62 -26.20 -10.90 -1.72
CA GLN A 62 -25.16 -9.94 -1.35
C GLN A 62 -23.76 -10.52 -1.48
N LEU A 63 -23.56 -11.78 -1.07
CA LEU A 63 -22.29 -12.47 -1.24
C LEU A 63 -21.94 -12.62 -2.72
N TYR A 64 -22.93 -13.00 -3.54
CA TYR A 64 -22.75 -13.14 -4.97
C TYR A 64 -22.36 -11.82 -5.65
N SER A 65 -23.04 -10.71 -5.31
CA SER A 65 -22.70 -9.37 -5.83
C SER A 65 -21.26 -8.99 -5.48
N ARG A 66 -20.87 -9.13 -4.20
CA ARG A 66 -19.52 -8.82 -3.76
C ARG A 66 -18.47 -9.72 -4.40
N GLN A 67 -18.80 -10.99 -4.63
CA GLN A 67 -17.90 -11.92 -5.31
C GLN A 67 -17.68 -11.50 -6.76
N GLN A 68 -18.74 -11.11 -7.49
CA GLN A 68 -18.61 -10.61 -8.85
C GLN A 68 -17.79 -9.31 -8.92
N GLU A 69 -18.00 -8.37 -7.99
CA GLU A 69 -17.23 -7.13 -7.92
C GLU A 69 -15.74 -7.42 -7.67
N ALA A 70 -15.42 -8.27 -6.68
CA ALA A 70 -14.06 -8.66 -6.38
C ALA A 70 -13.38 -9.40 -7.55
N GLU A 71 -14.12 -10.27 -8.24
CA GLU A 71 -13.63 -10.98 -9.42
C GLU A 71 -13.39 -10.02 -10.59
N ALA A 72 -14.28 -9.06 -10.81
CA ALA A 72 -14.12 -8.02 -11.83
C ALA A 72 -12.89 -7.15 -11.56
N GLU A 73 -12.65 -6.75 -10.31
CA GLU A 73 -11.45 -6.00 -9.92
C GLU A 73 -10.16 -6.82 -10.14
N LEU A 74 -10.17 -8.09 -9.75
CA LEU A 74 -9.02 -8.99 -9.98
C LEU A 74 -8.76 -9.18 -11.47
N PHE A 75 -9.82 -9.34 -12.27
CA PHE A 75 -9.70 -9.44 -13.72
C PHE A 75 -9.15 -8.16 -14.33
N ALA A 76 -9.65 -6.99 -13.92
CA ALA A 76 -9.17 -5.69 -14.39
C ALA A 76 -7.68 -5.49 -14.05
N LYS A 77 -7.28 -5.73 -12.80
CA LYS A 77 -5.87 -5.65 -12.37
C LYS A 77 -5.00 -6.64 -13.13
N ARG A 78 -5.47 -7.88 -13.33
CA ARG A 78 -4.74 -8.88 -14.11
C ARG A 78 -4.53 -8.39 -15.54
N LYS A 79 -5.59 -7.91 -16.21
CA LYS A 79 -5.51 -7.37 -17.57
C LYS A 79 -4.57 -6.19 -17.68
N GLU A 80 -4.56 -5.30 -16.68
CA GLU A 80 -3.62 -4.19 -16.63
C GLU A 80 -2.17 -4.69 -16.51
N THR A 81 -1.90 -5.66 -15.64
CA THR A 81 -0.55 -6.25 -15.51
C THR A 81 -0.11 -7.01 -16.75
N GLU A 82 -1.02 -7.76 -17.38
CA GLU A 82 -0.78 -8.47 -18.64
C GLU A 82 -0.47 -7.48 -19.76
N ALA A 83 -1.21 -6.36 -19.84
CA ALA A 83 -0.96 -5.31 -20.82
C ALA A 83 0.41 -4.64 -20.60
N LYS A 84 0.78 -4.36 -19.34
CA LYS A 84 2.09 -3.82 -18.99
C LYS A 84 3.23 -4.78 -19.35
N ASP A 85 3.10 -6.07 -19.02
CA ASP A 85 4.09 -7.09 -19.40
C ASP A 85 4.21 -7.22 -20.92
N TYR A 86 3.08 -7.30 -21.62
CA TYR A 86 3.07 -7.35 -23.09
C TYR A 86 3.73 -6.12 -23.72
N HIS A 87 3.47 -4.93 -23.20
CA HIS A 87 4.07 -3.69 -23.69
C HIS A 87 5.59 -3.69 -23.51
N VAL A 88 6.07 -4.01 -22.31
CA VAL A 88 7.51 -4.10 -22.00
C VAL A 88 8.21 -5.16 -22.86
N ARG A 89 7.58 -6.33 -23.04
CA ARG A 89 8.12 -7.39 -23.92
C ARG A 89 8.19 -6.97 -25.37
N THR A 90 7.16 -6.29 -25.86
CA THR A 90 7.12 -5.78 -27.24
C THR A 90 8.23 -4.76 -27.46
N LEU A 91 8.41 -3.81 -26.52
CA LEU A 91 9.49 -2.83 -26.58
C LEU A 91 10.87 -3.52 -26.53
N LEU A 92 11.07 -4.46 -25.62
CA LEU A 92 12.32 -5.21 -25.52
C LEU A 92 12.64 -5.94 -26.82
N SER A 93 11.64 -6.58 -27.45
CA SER A 93 11.81 -7.25 -28.72
C SER A 93 12.11 -6.27 -29.86
N SER A 94 11.47 -5.10 -29.89
CA SER A 94 11.73 -4.06 -30.89
C SER A 94 13.13 -3.45 -30.79
N LEU A 95 13.67 -3.38 -29.56
CA LEU A 95 15.03 -2.90 -29.26
C LEU A 95 16.09 -3.99 -29.42
N GLY A 96 15.73 -5.14 -30.02
CA GLY A 96 16.67 -6.24 -30.25
C GLY A 96 17.15 -6.93 -28.98
N GLY A 97 16.38 -6.88 -27.89
CA GLY A 97 16.74 -7.46 -26.59
C GLY A 97 17.70 -6.59 -25.76
N ASN A 98 17.98 -5.35 -26.17
CA ASN A 98 18.85 -4.46 -25.41
C ASN A 98 18.13 -3.89 -24.18
N TYR A 99 18.38 -4.50 -23.03
CA TYR A 99 17.82 -4.07 -21.74
C TYR A 99 18.25 -2.66 -21.33
N ASN A 100 19.48 -2.23 -21.65
CA ASN A 100 19.98 -0.90 -21.28
C ASN A 100 19.19 0.19 -22.02
N ALA A 101 18.95 0.00 -23.33
CA ALA A 101 18.17 0.94 -24.13
C ALA A 101 16.71 1.01 -23.66
N LEU A 102 16.10 -0.13 -23.29
CA LEU A 102 14.76 -0.17 -22.73
C LEU A 102 14.68 0.56 -21.39
N ARG A 103 15.63 0.31 -20.49
CA ARG A 103 15.74 0.97 -19.20
C ARG A 103 15.86 2.48 -19.38
N ASP A 104 16.77 2.94 -20.23
CA ASP A 104 16.99 4.37 -20.47
C ASP A 104 15.74 5.02 -21.06
N LEU A 105 15.06 4.36 -22.01
CA LEU A 105 13.78 4.81 -22.55
C LEU A 105 12.71 4.95 -21.46
N MET A 106 12.55 3.94 -20.60
CA MET A 106 11.59 4.00 -19.49
C MET A 106 11.93 5.09 -18.47
N MET A 107 13.23 5.33 -18.22
CA MET A 107 13.67 6.40 -17.34
C MET A 107 13.41 7.79 -17.95
N ILE A 108 13.55 7.93 -19.27
CA ILE A 108 13.26 9.16 -20.00
C ILE A 108 11.75 9.43 -20.03
N ASP A 109 10.94 8.44 -20.42
CA ASP A 109 9.48 8.56 -20.51
C ASP A 109 8.83 8.77 -19.14
N GLY A 110 9.36 8.09 -18.12
CA GLY A 110 8.94 8.27 -16.72
C GLY A 110 9.40 9.57 -16.08
N GLY A 111 10.13 10.45 -16.79
CA GLY A 111 10.60 11.74 -16.27
C GLY A 111 11.64 11.65 -15.16
N LEU A 112 12.18 10.46 -14.87
CA LEU A 112 13.05 10.20 -13.71
C LEU A 112 14.32 11.08 -13.72
N PHE A 113 14.85 11.40 -14.89
CA PHE A 113 16.01 12.30 -15.01
C PHE A 113 15.70 13.73 -14.58
N GLN A 114 14.49 14.21 -14.86
CA GLN A 114 14.06 15.55 -14.43
C GLN A 114 13.87 15.60 -12.92
N ASP A 115 13.27 14.55 -12.35
CA ASP A 115 13.07 14.44 -10.90
C ASP A 115 14.39 14.28 -10.14
N LEU A 116 15.33 13.50 -10.67
CA LEU A 116 16.68 13.37 -10.10
C LEU A 116 17.44 14.69 -10.16
N ALA A 117 17.38 15.40 -11.30
CA ALA A 117 17.99 16.71 -11.44
C ALA A 117 17.38 17.73 -10.46
N ARG A 118 16.06 17.74 -10.29
CA ARG A 118 15.36 18.59 -9.33
C ARG A 118 15.78 18.28 -7.90
N THR A 119 15.81 16.99 -7.53
CA THR A 119 16.20 16.55 -6.18
C THR A 119 17.66 16.93 -5.89
N ASN A 120 18.55 16.73 -6.85
CA ASN A 120 19.95 17.13 -6.72
C ASN A 120 20.09 18.65 -6.62
N ALA A 121 19.35 19.41 -7.43
CA ALA A 121 19.34 20.87 -7.35
C ALA A 121 18.84 21.36 -5.99
N GLN A 122 17.76 20.77 -5.45
CA GLN A 122 17.26 21.07 -4.10
C GLN A 122 18.28 20.70 -3.01
N ALA A 123 18.99 19.58 -3.15
CA ALA A 123 20.02 19.21 -2.19
C ALA A 123 21.23 20.17 -2.22
N LEU A 124 21.54 20.73 -3.40
CA LEU A 124 22.57 21.74 -3.59
C LEU A 124 22.11 23.16 -3.24
N ASP A 125 20.80 23.41 -3.22
CA ASP A 125 20.19 24.69 -2.89
C ASP A 125 20.33 24.96 -1.38
N GLY A 126 21.40 25.68 -1.03
CA GLY A 126 21.78 25.98 0.36
C GLY A 126 23.20 25.53 0.72
N LEU A 127 23.84 24.71 -0.11
CA LEU A 127 25.28 24.49 -0.02
C LEU A 127 25.98 25.73 -0.58
N GLN A 128 26.69 26.48 0.28
CA GLN A 128 27.63 27.52 -0.13
C GLN A 128 29.05 26.93 -0.20
N PRO A 129 29.44 26.20 -1.25
CA PRO A 129 30.80 25.73 -1.36
C PRO A 129 31.73 26.94 -1.56
N LYS A 130 32.61 27.20 -0.60
CA LYS A 130 33.79 28.05 -0.83
C LYS A 130 34.75 27.29 -1.73
N ILE A 131 34.62 27.49 -3.05
CA ILE A 131 35.51 26.89 -4.04
C ILE A 131 36.79 27.72 -4.10
N SER A 132 37.89 27.16 -3.59
CA SER A 132 39.22 27.73 -3.79
C SER A 132 39.72 27.34 -5.17
N ILE A 133 39.76 28.30 -6.09
CA ILE A 133 40.24 28.11 -7.46
C ILE A 133 41.77 28.13 -7.44
N TRP A 134 42.42 26.97 -7.54
CA TRP A 134 43.86 26.92 -7.76
C TRP A 134 44.17 27.25 -9.22
N ARG A 135 44.53 28.50 -9.49
CA ARG A 135 45.13 28.87 -10.77
C ARG A 135 46.63 28.74 -10.62
N ASN A 136 47.20 27.68 -11.18
CA ASN A 136 48.64 27.59 -11.38
C ASN A 136 49.09 28.80 -12.22
N GLY A 137 49.92 29.65 -11.62
CA GLY A 137 50.47 30.81 -12.30
C GLY A 137 51.28 30.37 -13.51
N ASP A 138 50.92 30.98 -14.64
CA ASP A 138 51.83 31.26 -15.75
C ASP A 138 53.17 31.81 -15.22
N GLY A 139 54.25 31.29 -15.80
CA GLY A 139 55.63 31.53 -15.39
C GLY A 139 56.55 31.05 -16.49
N GLY A 140 56.45 31.70 -17.66
CA GLY A 140 57.41 31.50 -18.74
C GLY A 140 58.82 31.92 -18.29
N SER A 141 59.79 31.01 -18.44
CA SER A 141 61.13 31.30 -18.94
C SER A 141 61.98 30.02 -19.04
N SER A 142 62.63 29.89 -20.20
CA SER A 142 63.77 29.01 -20.54
C SER A 142 63.45 27.59 -21.01
N GLU A 143 63.15 27.50 -22.31
CA GLU A 143 64.07 26.94 -23.30
C GLU A 143 65.30 26.16 -22.75
N ASN A 144 65.46 24.94 -23.26
CA ASN A 144 66.60 24.01 -23.16
C ASN A 144 67.02 23.53 -21.76
N VAL A 145 66.72 22.26 -21.43
CA VAL A 145 67.72 21.20 -21.16
C VAL A 145 67.11 19.82 -21.47
N LEU A 146 67.56 19.28 -22.60
CA LEU A 146 67.90 17.89 -22.90
C LEU A 146 67.70 16.83 -21.79
N GLU A 147 67.14 15.70 -22.21
CA GLU A 147 67.60 14.33 -21.92
C GLU A 147 68.19 14.00 -20.53
N GLY A 148 67.46 13.15 -19.79
CA GLY A 148 68.05 12.25 -18.81
C GLY A 148 67.73 12.54 -17.34
N GLY A 149 67.04 11.59 -16.69
CA GLY A 149 67.04 11.46 -15.23
C GLY A 149 65.66 11.55 -14.58
N SER A 150 65.16 10.39 -14.14
CA SER A 150 63.90 10.16 -13.41
C SER A 150 63.77 10.87 -12.04
N VAL A 151 64.69 11.77 -11.68
CA VAL A 151 64.73 12.44 -10.38
C VAL A 151 64.09 13.85 -10.44
N GLY A 152 64.13 14.55 -11.57
CA GLY A 152 63.59 15.92 -11.68
C GLY A 152 62.06 16.01 -11.73
N ALA A 153 61.38 15.01 -12.33
CA ALA A 153 59.93 14.96 -12.42
C ALA A 153 59.26 14.68 -11.05
N ALA A 154 59.83 13.74 -10.28
CA ALA A 154 59.37 13.42 -8.93
C ALA A 154 59.55 14.60 -7.96
N VAL A 155 60.66 15.35 -8.07
CA VAL A 155 60.88 16.55 -7.25
C VAL A 155 59.90 17.67 -7.59
N LYS A 156 59.49 17.82 -8.87
CA LYS A 156 58.47 18.81 -9.28
C LYS A 156 57.08 18.45 -8.76
N GLU A 157 56.73 17.17 -8.74
CA GLU A 157 55.47 16.66 -8.18
C GLU A 157 55.45 16.79 -6.65
N VAL A 158 56.52 16.40 -5.95
CA VAL A 158 56.63 16.56 -4.49
C VAL A 158 56.67 18.04 -4.10
N ALA A 159 57.33 18.91 -4.87
CA ALA A 159 57.32 20.36 -4.64
C ALA A 159 55.93 20.99 -4.88
N SER A 160 55.12 20.40 -5.77
CA SER A 160 53.73 20.80 -5.99
C SER A 160 52.82 20.36 -4.83
N VAL A 161 53.02 19.14 -4.29
CA VAL A 161 52.33 18.65 -3.09
C VAL A 161 52.69 19.49 -1.86
N TYR A 162 53.98 19.83 -1.69
CA TYR A 162 54.45 20.66 -0.59
C TYR A 162 53.94 22.10 -0.65
N ARG A 163 53.71 22.64 -1.85
CA ARG A 163 53.09 23.96 -2.06
C ARG A 163 51.55 23.94 -1.96
N ALA A 164 50.92 22.78 -2.14
CA ALA A 164 49.47 22.61 -2.01
C ALA A 164 49.02 22.38 -0.56
N LEU A 165 49.94 22.05 0.34
CA LEU A 165 49.66 21.75 1.74
C LEU A 165 49.16 22.96 2.56
N PRO A 166 49.77 24.16 2.52
CA PRO A 166 49.34 25.28 3.36
C PRO A 166 47.88 25.75 3.13
N PRO A 167 47.39 25.88 1.89
CA PRO A 167 45.99 26.25 1.62
C PRO A 167 45.00 25.14 2.03
N LEU A 168 45.39 23.87 1.91
CA LEU A 168 44.57 22.72 2.34
C LEU A 168 44.30 22.77 3.85
N PHE A 169 45.31 23.14 4.64
CA PHE A 169 45.16 23.28 6.09
C PHE A 169 44.29 24.47 6.48
N GLN A 170 44.36 25.60 5.75
CA GLN A 170 43.44 26.72 5.97
C GLN A 170 41.99 26.32 5.66
N ALA A 171 41.74 25.61 4.57
CA ALA A 171 40.40 25.14 4.22
C ALA A 171 39.83 24.17 5.27
N VAL A 172 40.64 23.20 5.73
CA VAL A 172 40.23 22.26 6.79
C VAL A 172 40.01 22.98 8.11
N HIS A 173 40.87 23.94 8.47
CA HIS A 173 40.73 24.74 9.68
C HIS A 173 39.45 25.61 9.64
N GLU A 174 39.16 26.26 8.52
CA GLU A 174 37.95 27.09 8.34
C GLU A 174 36.65 26.27 8.25
N GLN A 175 36.71 25.04 7.72
CA GLN A 175 35.53 24.17 7.60
C GLN A 175 35.25 23.31 8.84
N THR A 176 36.27 22.98 9.63
CA THR A 176 36.13 22.06 10.78
C THR A 176 36.46 22.69 12.13
N GLY A 177 37.08 23.88 12.16
CA GLY A 177 37.52 24.56 13.38
C GLY A 177 38.70 23.90 14.10
N ILE A 178 39.27 22.82 13.55
CA ILE A 178 40.35 22.05 14.16
C ILE A 178 41.70 22.68 13.79
N GLN A 179 42.52 23.01 14.79
CA GLN A 179 43.86 23.54 14.56
C GLN A 179 44.82 22.40 14.17
N PRO A 180 45.63 22.53 13.09
CA PRO A 180 46.59 21.51 12.73
C PRO A 180 47.61 21.28 13.86
N SER A 181 48.08 20.04 13.99
CA SER A 181 48.94 19.61 15.09
C SER A 181 50.28 20.37 15.13
N SER A 182 50.80 20.58 16.34
CA SER A 182 51.91 21.50 16.65
C SER A 182 53.26 21.17 15.97
N TRP A 183 53.48 19.92 15.54
CA TRP A 183 54.70 19.55 14.80
C TRP A 183 54.77 20.19 13.40
N LEU A 184 53.64 20.69 12.87
CA LEU A 184 53.58 21.34 11.55
C LEU A 184 53.96 22.85 11.61
N GLY A 185 53.77 23.50 12.77
CA GLY A 185 54.15 24.91 12.98
C GLY A 185 55.66 25.15 13.15
N GLY A 186 56.45 24.08 13.32
CA GLY A 186 57.90 24.18 13.43
C GLY A 186 58.63 24.46 12.11
N LEU A 187 57.99 24.19 10.97
CA LEU A 187 58.59 24.35 9.64
C LEU A 187 58.43 25.76 9.05
N THR A 188 57.45 26.55 9.52
CA THR A 188 57.22 27.92 9.02
C THR A 188 58.09 28.97 9.73
N ASN A 189 58.60 28.68 10.93
CA ASN A 189 59.39 29.64 11.70
C ASN A 189 60.91 29.58 11.47
N ALA A 190 61.40 28.66 10.63
CA ALA A 190 62.83 28.58 10.27
C ALA A 190 63.23 29.50 9.10
N ALA A 191 62.27 30.20 8.48
CA ALA A 191 62.52 31.07 7.32
C ALA A 191 62.51 32.58 7.65
N THR A 192 62.45 32.98 8.92
CA THR A 192 62.47 34.41 9.28
C THR A 192 63.13 34.66 10.63
N THR A 193 64.46 34.65 10.66
CA THR A 193 65.27 35.54 11.52
C THR A 193 66.71 35.53 10.98
N SER A 194 67.13 36.70 10.46
CA SER A 194 68.51 37.20 10.21
C SER A 194 69.62 36.20 9.87
#